data_AF-A0A2K6NMG9-F1
#
_entry.id   AF-A0A2K6NMG9-F1
#
_cell.length_a   1.000
_cell.length_b   1.000
_cell.length_c   1.000
_cell.angle_alpha   90.00
_cell.angle_beta   90.00
_cell.angle_gamma   90.00
#
_symmetry.space_group_name_H-M   'P 1'
#
loop_
_entity.id
_entity.type
_entity.pdbx_description
1 polymer ?
#
loop_
_entity_poly.entity_id
_entity_poly.type
_entity_poly.pdbx_seq_one_letter_code
_entity_poly.pdbx_strand_id
1 'polypeptide(L)' 'MAKTVAYFYDPDVGNFHYGAGHPMRPHRLALTHSLVLHYGLYKKMILSVSRAL' A
#
# COMPACT_ATOMS: atom_id res chain seq x y z
N MET A 1 -16.96 17.70 10.92
CA MET A 1 -16.45 17.58 9.53
C MET A 1 -15.68 16.29 9.39
N ALA A 2 -15.84 15.57 8.29
CA ALA A 2 -14.96 14.44 7.96
C ALA A 2 -13.57 14.99 7.61
N LYS A 3 -12.50 14.31 8.05
CA LYS A 3 -11.12 14.68 7.69
C LYS A 3 -10.81 14.18 6.28
N THR A 4 -10.11 14.98 5.50
CA THR A 4 -9.54 14.55 4.21
C THR A 4 -8.31 13.69 4.48
N VAL A 5 -8.25 12.50 3.90
CA VAL A 5 -7.14 11.54 4.06
C VAL A 5 -6.53 11.23 2.70
N ALA A 6 -5.23 11.42 2.57
CA ALA A 6 -4.46 10.98 1.41
C ALA A 6 -3.84 9.60 1.69
N TYR A 7 -3.90 8.70 0.73
CA TYR A 7 -3.32 7.36 0.82
C TYR A 7 -2.42 7.12 -0.40
N PHE A 8 -1.14 6.86 -0.15
CA PHE A 8 -0.13 6.66 -1.18
C PHE A 8 0.21 5.17 -1.29
N TYR A 9 0.26 4.69 -2.52
CA TYR A 9 0.64 3.31 -2.81
C TYR A 9 1.49 3.23 -4.07
N ASP A 10 2.60 2.51 -3.96
CA ASP A 10 3.45 2.12 -5.08
C ASP A 10 3.15 0.64 -5.40
N PRO A 11 2.65 0.30 -6.61
CA PRO A 11 2.35 -1.08 -7.00
C PRO A 11 3.55 -2.03 -6.93
N ASP A 12 4.77 -1.52 -7.10
CA ASP A 12 5.98 -2.33 -7.21
C ASP A 12 6.65 -2.57 -5.84
N VAL A 13 6.29 -1.80 -4.81
CA VAL A 13 6.90 -1.90 -3.47
C VAL A 13 6.75 -3.29 -2.84
N GLY A 14 5.71 -4.04 -3.21
CA GLY A 14 5.47 -5.40 -2.70
C GLY A 14 6.40 -6.46 -3.28
N ASN A 15 7.09 -6.16 -4.39
CA ASN A 15 7.86 -7.12 -5.18
C ASN A 15 9.34 -7.22 -4.76
N PHE A 16 9.77 -6.39 -3.81
CA PHE A 16 11.12 -6.46 -3.27
C PHE A 16 11.27 -7.59 -2.24
N HIS A 17 12.35 -8.35 -2.35
CA HIS A 17 12.69 -9.40 -1.39
C HIS A 17 14.06 -9.13 -0.77
N TYR A 18 14.10 -8.98 0.56
CA TYR A 18 15.31 -8.63 1.30
C TYR A 18 16.30 -9.79 1.46
N GLY A 19 15.93 -11.01 1.05
CA GLY A 19 16.74 -12.22 1.21
C GLY A 19 16.14 -13.23 2.19
N ALA A 20 16.66 -14.45 2.12
CA ALA A 20 16.23 -15.55 2.98
C ALA A 20 16.55 -15.23 4.45
N GLY A 21 15.66 -15.60 5.38
CA GLY A 21 15.83 -15.32 6.81
C GLY A 21 15.62 -13.86 7.25
N HIS A 22 15.61 -12.89 6.33
CA HIS A 22 15.40 -11.49 6.69
C HIS A 22 13.95 -11.22 7.15
N PRO A 23 13.70 -10.60 8.32
CA PRO A 23 12.33 -10.47 8.85
C PRO A 23 11.46 -9.47 8.08
N MET A 24 12.05 -8.48 7.42
CA MET A 24 11.30 -7.50 6.63
C MET A 24 10.78 -8.14 5.33
N ARG A 25 9.45 -8.11 5.15
CA ARG A 25 8.74 -8.59 3.95
C ARG A 25 7.92 -7.44 3.35
N PRO A 26 8.44 -6.73 2.33
CA PRO A 26 7.74 -5.62 1.66
C PRO A 26 6.36 -5.99 1.13
N HIS A 27 6.15 -7.27 0.77
CA HIS A 27 4.86 -7.83 0.38
C HIS A 27 3.70 -7.54 1.36
N ARG A 28 3.99 -7.29 2.66
CA ARG A 28 2.98 -6.85 3.64
C ARG A 28 2.22 -5.59 3.22
N LEU A 29 2.87 -4.71 2.46
CA LEU A 29 2.27 -3.49 1.93
C LEU A 29 1.23 -3.80 0.85
N ALA A 30 1.53 -4.75 -0.06
CA ALA A 30 0.58 -5.23 -1.06
C ALA A 30 -0.62 -5.96 -0.42
N LEU A 31 -0.38 -6.78 0.61
CA LEU A 31 -1.45 -7.41 1.39
C LEU A 31 -2.38 -6.38 2.02
N THR A 32 -1.82 -5.36 2.68
CA THR A 32 -2.60 -4.28 3.29
C THR A 32 -3.38 -3.50 2.24
N HIS A 33 -2.75 -3.18 1.11
CA HIS A 33 -3.41 -2.49 0.00
C HIS A 33 -4.61 -3.28 -0.54
N SER A 34 -4.47 -4.60 -0.70
CA SER A 34 -5.57 -5.48 -1.10
C SER A 34 -6.76 -5.38 -0.15
N LEU A 35 -6.53 -5.41 1.17
CA LEU A 35 -7.61 -5.24 2.14
C LEU A 35 -8.26 -3.85 2.03
N VAL A 36 -7.47 -2.79 1.89
CA VAL A 36 -7.99 -1.41 1.71
C VAL A 36 -8.93 -1.31 0.51
N LEU A 37 -8.59 -1.96 -0.61
CA LEU A 37 -9.43 -2.02 -1.80
C LEU A 37 -10.71 -2.84 -1.57
N HIS A 38 -10.58 -4.07 -1.07
CA HIS A 38 -11.71 -5.00 -0.94
C HIS A 38 -12.71 -4.60 0.15
N TYR A 39 -12.25 -3.91 1.20
CA TYR A 39 -13.16 -3.28 2.19
C TYR A 39 -13.78 -1.97 1.71
N GLY A 40 -13.42 -1.48 0.51
CA GLY A 40 -13.94 -0.23 -0.04
C GLY A 40 -13.46 1.02 0.70
N LEU A 41 -12.41 0.92 1.53
CA LEU A 41 -11.90 2.05 2.32
C LEU A 41 -11.33 3.15 1.42
N TYR A 42 -10.74 2.76 0.29
CA TYR A 42 -10.23 3.69 -0.72
C TYR A 42 -11.27 4.72 -1.19
N LYS A 43 -12.58 4.38 -1.13
CA LYS A 43 -13.68 5.29 -1.52
C LYS A 43 -13.81 6.51 -0.59
N LYS A 44 -13.18 6.47 0.58
CA LYS A 44 -13.17 7.56 1.58
C LYS A 44 -11.84 8.32 1.62
N MET A 45 -10.92 8.01 0.71
CA MET A 45 -9.54 8.53 0.71
C MET A 45 -9.17 9.03 -0.68
N ILE A 46 -8.21 9.95 -0.74
CA ILE A 46 -7.58 10.37 -1.99
C ILE A 46 -6.43 9.40 -2.26
N LEU A 47 -6.65 8.43 -3.16
CA LEU A 47 -5.65 7.44 -3.56
C LEU A 47 -4.69 8.07 -4.59
N SER A 48 -3.40 8.08 -4.26
CA SER A 48 -2.33 8.53 -5.14
C SER A 48 -1.36 7.38 -5.41
N VAL A 49 -1.05 7.15 -6.69
CA VAL A 49 -0.01 6.19 -7.08
C VAL A 49 1.34 6.90 -7.01
N SER A 50 2.21 6.44 -6.11
CA SER A 50 3.59 6.90 -6.01
C SER A 50 4.45 6.02 -6.90
N ARG A 51 5.16 6.61 -7.87
CA ARG A 51 6.20 5.91 -8.63
C ARG A 51 7.55 6.41 -8.15
N ALA A 52 8.45 5.50 -7.79
CA ALA A 52 9.87 5.85 -7.68
C ALA A 52 10.39 6.20 -9.10
N LEU A 53 11.00 7.38 -9.25
CA LEU A 53 11.67 7.82 -10.48
C LEU A 53 12.99 7.06 -10.69
#